data_AF-A0A7S2IQ42-F1
#
_entry.id   AF-A0A7S2IQ42-F1
#
_cell.length_a   1.000
_cell.length_b   1.000
_cell.length_c   1.000
_cell.angle_alpha   90.00
_cell.angle_beta   90.00
_cell.angle_gamma   90.00
#
_symmetry.space_group_name_H-M   'P 1'
#
loop_
_entity.id
_entity.type
_entity.pdbx_description
1 polymer ?
#
loop_
_entity_poly.entity_id
_entity_poly.type
_entity_poly.pdbx_seq_one_letter_code
_entity_poly.pdbx_strand_id
1 'polypeptide(L)'
;PGATTIRGRLDRLLKNTLFDLSIGCLIVVNTILMLLQLELEPPDPSLTVILEDNQHQVFEWCGHFFNVVFFAELVLRVYVKRLAFFCSPFNWVDMVIVLATTVDAYVLSQVSGNRQNISFMRMVRFVRVVRALRVIRTM
;
A
#
# COMPACT_ATOMS: atom_id res chain seq x y z
N PRO A 1 -36.53 -9.52 -1.58
CA PRO A 1 -35.77 -10.57 -2.31
C PRO A 1 -34.40 -10.05 -2.78
N GLY A 2 -33.30 -10.46 -2.11
CA GLY A 2 -31.92 -10.11 -2.54
C GLY A 2 -30.87 -9.95 -1.44
N ALA A 3 -31.28 -9.96 -0.16
CA ALA A 3 -30.42 -9.71 1.01
C ALA A 3 -29.35 -10.80 1.31
N THR A 4 -29.23 -11.85 0.49
CA THR A 4 -28.25 -12.93 0.63
C THR A 4 -27.15 -12.90 -0.43
N THR A 5 -26.98 -11.80 -1.16
CA THR A 5 -25.93 -11.69 -2.18
C THR A 5 -24.61 -11.27 -1.52
N ILE A 6 -23.52 -11.99 -1.78
CA ILE A 6 -22.14 -11.72 -1.29
C ILE A 6 -21.79 -10.21 -1.30
N ARG A 7 -22.29 -9.49 -2.31
CA ARG A 7 -22.21 -8.03 -2.45
C ARG A 7 -22.72 -7.22 -1.25
N GLY A 8 -23.84 -7.59 -0.65
CA GLY A 8 -24.41 -6.87 0.50
C GLY A 8 -23.62 -7.06 1.80
N ARG A 9 -22.84 -8.16 1.89
CA ARG A 9 -21.89 -8.37 2.99
C ARG A 9 -20.60 -7.58 2.75
N LEU A 10 -20.09 -7.58 1.52
CA LEU A 10 -18.94 -6.76 1.11
C LEU A 10 -19.20 -5.26 1.27
N ASP A 11 -20.37 -4.76 0.86
CA ASP A 11 -20.71 -3.34 1.00
C ASP A 11 -20.80 -2.91 2.48
N ARG A 12 -21.29 -3.79 3.35
CA ARG A 12 -21.26 -3.57 4.80
C ARG A 12 -19.83 -3.60 5.35
N LEU A 13 -18.99 -4.54 4.91
CA LEU A 13 -17.59 -4.60 5.31
C LEU A 13 -16.80 -3.36 4.87
N LEU A 14 -17.00 -2.88 3.64
CA LEU A 14 -16.35 -1.68 3.10
C LEU A 14 -16.84 -0.37 3.72
N LYS A 15 -18.04 -0.36 4.32
CA LYS A 15 -18.58 0.80 5.04
C LYS A 15 -18.25 0.79 6.53
N ASN A 16 -17.66 -0.29 7.03
CA ASN A 16 -17.31 -0.37 8.44
C ASN A 16 -16.11 0.55 8.71
N THR A 17 -16.32 1.54 9.58
CA THR A 17 -15.26 2.42 10.09
C THR A 17 -14.07 1.66 10.66
N LEU A 18 -14.29 0.47 11.24
CA LEU A 18 -13.22 -0.40 11.73
C LEU A 18 -12.35 -0.99 10.61
N PHE A 19 -12.93 -1.27 9.44
CA PHE A 19 -12.20 -1.77 8.29
C PHE A 19 -11.30 -0.67 7.71
N ASP A 20 -11.85 0.52 7.50
CA ASP A 20 -11.09 1.67 7.05
C ASP A 20 -10.01 2.09 8.07
N LEU A 21 -10.31 2.00 9.38
CA LEU A 21 -9.32 2.20 10.44
C LEU A 21 -8.21 1.14 10.39
N SER A 22 -8.55 -0.12 10.12
CA SER A 22 -7.54 -1.17 9.97
C SER A 22 -6.57 -0.85 8.83
N ILE A 23 -7.08 -0.44 7.68
CA ILE A 23 -6.29 -0.03 6.51
C ILE A 23 -5.41 1.16 6.85
N GLY A 24 -5.96 2.18 7.52
CA GLY A 24 -5.19 3.32 8.03
C GLY A 24 -4.03 2.88 8.92
N CYS A 25 -4.29 2.00 9.90
CA CYS A 25 -3.25 1.44 10.78
C CYS A 25 -2.18 0.67 9.99
N LEU A 26 -2.57 -0.17 9.02
CA LEU A 26 -1.61 -0.90 8.18
C LEU A 26 -0.69 0.07 7.39
N ILE A 27 -1.20 1.21 6.91
CA ILE A 27 -0.38 2.22 6.24
C ILE A 27 0.62 2.87 7.21
N VAL A 28 0.16 3.22 8.42
CA VAL A 28 1.02 3.82 9.44
C VAL A 28 2.13 2.86 9.85
N VAL A 29 1.79 1.59 10.12
CA VAL A 29 2.77 0.55 10.45
C VAL A 29 3.75 0.36 9.29
N ASN A 30 3.27 0.28 8.05
CA ASN A 30 4.14 0.17 6.88
C ASN A 30 5.08 1.38 6.73
N THR A 31 4.63 2.57 7.09
CA THR A 31 5.44 3.80 7.04
C THR A 31 6.51 3.81 8.13
N ILE A 32 6.18 3.36 9.35
CA ILE A 32 7.12 3.25 10.46
C ILE A 32 8.20 2.22 10.17
N LEU A 33 7.83 1.02 9.71
CA LEU A 33 8.77 -0.05 9.37
C LEU A 33 9.84 0.42 8.37
N MET A 34 9.42 1.24 7.43
CA MET A 34 10.26 1.78 6.38
C MET A 34 11.06 3.01 6.81
N LEU A 35 10.57 3.79 7.78
CA LEU A 35 11.36 4.85 8.44
C LEU A 35 12.48 4.22 9.27
N LEU A 36 12.15 3.17 10.01
CA LEU A 36 13.11 2.38 10.77
C LEU A 36 14.18 1.76 9.86
N GLN A 37 13.78 1.24 8.69
CA GLN A 37 14.73 0.79 7.68
C GLN A 37 15.70 1.90 7.23
N LEU A 38 15.26 3.17 7.12
CA LEU A 38 16.19 4.26 6.77
C LEU A 38 17.12 4.66 7.91
N GLU A 39 16.66 4.63 9.16
CA GLU A 39 17.48 4.96 10.32
C GLU A 39 18.53 3.88 10.59
N LEU A 40 18.20 2.62 10.29
CA LEU A 40 19.10 1.49 10.42
C LEU A 40 20.07 1.33 9.25
N GLU A 41 19.82 1.98 8.10
CA GLU A 41 20.72 1.95 6.94
C GLU A 41 21.87 2.96 7.16
N PRO A 42 23.11 2.53 7.45
CA PRO A 42 24.22 3.46 7.61
C PRO A 42 24.49 4.24 6.32
N PRO A 43 24.97 5.50 6.42
CA PRO A 43 25.26 6.35 5.27
C PRO A 43 26.36 5.79 4.35
N ASP A 44 27.17 4.83 4.85
CA ASP A 44 28.23 4.17 4.10
C ASP A 44 27.79 2.77 3.60
N PRO A 45 27.63 2.58 2.27
CA PRO A 45 27.15 1.32 1.68
C PRO A 45 28.16 0.16 1.77
N SER A 46 29.36 0.40 2.30
CA SER A 46 30.37 -0.63 2.55
C SER A 46 30.26 -1.28 3.94
N LEU A 47 29.57 -0.65 4.89
CA LEU A 47 29.41 -1.15 6.26
C LEU A 47 28.07 -1.91 6.46
N THR A 48 27.13 -1.77 5.52
CA THR A 48 25.82 -2.46 5.50
C THR A 48 25.93 -3.98 5.34
N VAL A 49 27.05 -4.49 4.80
CA VAL A 49 27.24 -5.92 4.47
C VAL A 49 27.41 -6.79 5.73
N ILE A 50 27.68 -6.20 6.89
CA ILE A 50 28.16 -6.95 8.07
C ILE A 50 27.04 -7.27 9.07
N LEU A 51 25.90 -6.56 9.04
CA LEU A 51 24.82 -6.78 10.01
C LEU A 51 23.46 -6.99 9.32
N GLU A 52 22.97 -8.23 9.45
CA GLU A 52 21.56 -8.66 9.43
C GLU A 52 20.81 -8.81 8.08
N ASP A 53 21.17 -9.86 7.33
CA ASP A 53 20.39 -10.42 6.19
C ASP A 53 18.91 -10.74 6.55
N ASN A 54 18.63 -11.08 7.82
CA ASN A 54 17.27 -11.41 8.26
C ASN A 54 16.35 -10.19 8.41
N GLN A 55 16.88 -9.02 8.78
CA GLN A 55 16.03 -7.84 9.04
C GLN A 55 15.49 -7.27 7.73
N HIS A 56 16.35 -7.10 6.73
CA HIS A 56 15.94 -6.58 5.42
C HIS A 56 14.86 -7.43 4.75
N GLN A 57 14.98 -8.76 4.83
CA GLN A 57 13.97 -9.67 4.30
C GLN A 57 12.61 -9.50 4.97
N VAL A 58 12.55 -9.37 6.30
CA VAL A 58 11.27 -9.17 7.02
C VAL A 58 10.59 -7.87 6.59
N PHE A 59 11.34 -6.77 6.45
CA PHE A 59 10.79 -5.49 5.98
C PHE A 59 10.23 -5.57 4.55
N GLU A 60 10.93 -6.26 3.66
CA GLU A 60 10.51 -6.46 2.26
C GLU A 60 9.24 -7.33 2.18
N TRP A 61 9.21 -8.46 2.89
CA TRP A 61 8.05 -9.35 2.97
C TRP A 61 6.82 -8.63 3.55
N CYS A 62 7.01 -7.85 4.62
CA CYS A 62 5.96 -7.01 5.17
C CYS A 62 5.46 -6.01 4.11
N GLY A 63 6.36 -5.32 3.42
CA GLY A 63 6.04 -4.38 2.34
C GLY A 63 5.19 -5.01 1.23
N HIS A 64 5.53 -6.22 0.80
CA HIS A 64 4.75 -6.98 -0.17
C HIS A 64 3.37 -7.37 0.36
N PHE A 65 3.29 -7.87 1.59
CA PHE A 65 2.02 -8.23 2.22
C PHE A 65 1.06 -7.03 2.27
N PHE A 66 1.52 -5.87 2.71
CA PHE A 66 0.72 -4.64 2.73
C PHE A 66 0.22 -4.26 1.32
N ASN A 67 1.10 -4.31 0.32
CA ASN A 67 0.74 -3.99 -1.06
C ASN A 67 -0.35 -4.93 -1.63
N VAL A 68 -0.26 -6.23 -1.36
CA VAL A 68 -1.27 -7.21 -1.77
C VAL A 68 -2.61 -6.93 -1.11
N VAL A 69 -2.62 -6.60 0.19
CA VAL A 69 -3.85 -6.26 0.92
C VAL A 69 -4.53 -5.03 0.31
N PHE A 70 -3.79 -3.95 0.05
CA PHE A 70 -4.36 -2.75 -0.58
C PHE A 70 -4.85 -2.99 -2.01
N PHE A 71 -4.14 -3.83 -2.77
CA PHE A 71 -4.57 -4.20 -4.11
C PHE A 71 -5.89 -4.99 -4.07
N ALA A 72 -6.00 -5.97 -3.17
CA ALA A 72 -7.24 -6.73 -2.97
C ALA A 72 -8.41 -5.83 -2.54
N GLU A 73 -8.13 -4.86 -1.67
CA GLU A 73 -9.12 -3.88 -1.22
C GLU A 73 -9.64 -2.99 -2.37
N LEU A 74 -8.74 -2.49 -3.23
CA LEU A 74 -9.12 -1.72 -4.42
C LEU A 74 -10.05 -2.55 -5.31
N VAL A 75 -9.68 -3.80 -5.59
CA VAL A 75 -10.51 -4.72 -6.38
C VAL A 75 -11.89 -4.89 -5.73
N LEU A 76 -11.95 -4.99 -4.41
CA LEU A 76 -13.21 -5.08 -3.66
C LEU A 76 -14.07 -3.83 -3.82
N ARG A 77 -13.49 -2.63 -3.68
CA ARG A 77 -14.18 -1.35 -3.87
C ARG A 77 -14.72 -1.21 -5.29
N VAL A 78 -13.92 -1.57 -6.30
CA VAL A 78 -14.34 -1.54 -7.71
C VAL A 78 -15.49 -2.52 -7.94
N TYR A 79 -15.42 -3.72 -7.38
CA TYR A 79 -16.47 -4.74 -7.51
C TYR A 79 -17.81 -4.27 -6.90
N VAL A 80 -17.78 -3.59 -5.77
CA VAL A 80 -18.98 -3.08 -5.08
C VAL A 80 -19.53 -1.82 -5.76
N LYS A 81 -18.70 -0.83 -6.08
CA LYS A 81 -19.13 0.48 -6.59
C LYS A 81 -19.37 0.50 -8.12
N ARG A 82 -18.81 -0.44 -8.89
CA ARG A 82 -18.98 -0.58 -10.37
C ARG A 82 -18.89 0.78 -11.09
N LEU A 83 -19.95 1.18 -11.80
CA LEU A 83 -20.01 2.41 -12.60
C LEU A 83 -19.93 3.68 -11.74
N ALA A 84 -20.45 3.64 -10.51
CA ALA A 84 -20.34 4.77 -9.58
C ALA A 84 -18.89 5.02 -9.12
N PHE A 85 -18.02 4.01 -9.21
CA PHE A 85 -16.59 4.19 -8.97
C PHE A 85 -15.97 5.14 -9.99
N PHE A 86 -16.30 4.97 -11.28
CA PHE A 86 -15.72 5.73 -12.38
C PHE A 86 -16.25 7.16 -12.50
N CYS A 87 -17.44 7.47 -11.96
CA CYS A 87 -17.95 8.85 -11.93
C CYS A 87 -17.25 9.76 -10.90
N SER A 88 -16.54 9.19 -9.92
CA SER A 88 -15.86 9.99 -8.89
C SER A 88 -14.38 10.18 -9.23
N PRO A 89 -13.91 11.42 -9.45
CA PRO A 89 -12.50 11.69 -9.75
C PRO A 89 -11.57 11.27 -8.60
N PHE A 90 -12.08 11.32 -7.37
CA PHE A 90 -11.36 10.91 -6.18
C PHE A 90 -11.07 9.40 -6.13
N ASN A 91 -11.96 8.57 -6.66
CA ASN A 91 -11.76 7.12 -6.75
C ASN A 91 -10.77 6.76 -7.87
N TRP A 92 -10.79 7.51 -8.99
CA TRP A 92 -9.85 7.35 -10.10
C TRP A 92 -8.40 7.56 -9.65
N VAL A 93 -8.16 8.64 -8.92
CA VAL A 93 -6.82 8.92 -8.37
C VAL A 93 -6.37 7.82 -7.41
N ASP A 94 -7.27 7.27 -6.58
CA ASP A 94 -6.95 6.16 -5.68
C ASP A 94 -6.55 4.89 -6.46
N MET A 95 -7.30 4.56 -7.51
CA MET A 95 -6.98 3.44 -8.42
C MET A 95 -5.62 3.62 -9.08
N VAL A 96 -5.33 4.79 -9.64
CA VAL A 96 -4.03 5.08 -10.28
C VAL A 96 -2.91 4.96 -9.27
N ILE A 97 -3.11 5.48 -8.06
CA ILE A 97 -2.13 5.38 -6.99
C ILE A 97 -1.87 3.91 -6.62
N VAL A 98 -2.91 3.06 -6.46
CA VAL A 98 -2.76 1.62 -6.16
C VAL A 98 -1.97 0.91 -7.24
N LEU A 99 -2.35 1.11 -8.50
CA LEU A 99 -1.65 0.53 -9.63
C LEU A 99 -0.19 1.00 -9.69
N ALA A 100 0.07 2.29 -9.48
CA ALA A 100 1.42 2.83 -9.44
C ALA A 100 2.25 2.16 -8.33
N THR A 101 1.74 2.05 -7.11
CA THR A 101 2.47 1.37 -6.01
C THR A 101 2.68 -0.13 -6.24
N THR A 102 1.76 -0.78 -6.96
CA THR A 102 1.90 -2.20 -7.29
C THR A 102 2.93 -2.41 -8.39
N VAL A 103 2.90 -1.62 -9.45
CA VAL A 103 3.91 -1.64 -10.53
C VAL A 103 5.30 -1.31 -9.98
N ASP A 104 5.39 -0.34 -9.10
CA ASP A 104 6.61 0.01 -8.37
C ASP A 104 7.22 -1.19 -7.63
N ALA A 105 6.41 -1.87 -6.81
CA ALA A 105 6.84 -2.98 -5.99
C ALA A 105 7.21 -4.25 -6.79
N TYR A 106 6.61 -4.47 -7.97
CA TYR A 106 6.78 -5.72 -8.73
C TYR A 106 7.53 -5.58 -10.06
N VAL A 107 7.49 -4.41 -10.69
CA VAL A 107 8.15 -4.18 -11.99
C VAL A 107 9.47 -3.46 -11.80
N LEU A 108 9.49 -2.38 -11.01
CA LEU A 108 10.72 -1.60 -10.84
C LEU A 108 11.73 -2.30 -9.92
N SER A 109 11.29 -3.08 -8.93
CA SER A 109 12.16 -3.94 -8.13
C SER A 109 12.89 -4.97 -9.01
N GLN A 110 12.18 -5.60 -9.95
CA GLN A 110 12.74 -6.64 -10.83
C GLN A 110 13.64 -6.08 -11.93
N VAL A 111 13.28 -4.91 -12.50
CA VAL A 111 14.03 -4.30 -13.62
C VAL A 111 15.33 -3.64 -13.16
N SER A 112 15.39 -3.16 -11.91
CA SER A 112 16.55 -2.39 -11.43
C SER A 112 17.67 -3.22 -10.80
N GLY A 113 17.54 -4.55 -10.68
CA GLY A 113 18.62 -5.45 -10.24
C GLY A 113 19.41 -4.90 -9.05
N ASN A 114 18.78 -4.84 -7.87
CA ASN A 114 19.36 -4.32 -6.61
C ASN A 114 19.88 -2.87 -6.62
N ARG A 115 19.87 -2.15 -7.75
CA ARG A 115 20.12 -0.70 -7.83
C ARG A 115 18.81 0.05 -7.79
N GLN A 116 17.98 -0.20 -6.79
CA GLN A 116 16.83 0.66 -6.54
C GLN A 116 17.35 2.06 -6.21
N ASN A 117 17.08 3.00 -7.10
CA ASN A 117 17.45 4.38 -6.91
C ASN A 117 16.71 4.90 -5.66
N ILE A 118 17.42 5.32 -4.61
CA ILE A 118 16.84 5.81 -3.35
C ILE A 118 15.79 6.91 -3.59
N SER A 119 15.91 7.63 -4.71
CA SER A 119 14.91 8.61 -5.16
C SER A 119 13.55 8.00 -5.53
N PHE A 120 13.55 6.84 -6.19
CA PHE A 120 12.33 6.12 -6.57
C PHE A 120 11.64 5.55 -5.33
N MET A 121 12.41 4.93 -4.44
CA MET A 121 11.94 4.47 -3.14
C MET A 121 11.25 5.59 -2.36
N ARG A 122 11.75 6.83 -2.42
CA ARG A 122 11.10 8.00 -1.81
C ARG A 122 9.75 8.34 -2.45
N MET A 123 9.61 8.20 -3.76
CA MET A 123 8.35 8.51 -4.47
C MET A 123 7.21 7.58 -4.04
N VAL A 124 7.48 6.28 -3.88
CA VAL A 124 6.51 5.29 -3.36
C VAL A 124 5.98 5.69 -2.00
N ARG A 125 6.85 6.24 -1.15
CA ARG A 125 6.55 6.66 0.22
C ARG A 125 5.56 7.81 0.22
N PHE A 126 5.84 8.84 -0.58
CA PHE A 126 4.94 9.97 -0.73
C PHE A 126 3.56 9.51 -1.21
N VAL A 127 3.52 8.58 -2.16
CA VAL A 127 2.27 8.01 -2.69
C VAL A 127 1.48 7.26 -1.60
N ARG A 128 2.15 6.50 -0.72
CA ARG A 128 1.51 5.83 0.44
C ARG A 128 1.02 6.82 1.52
N VAL A 129 1.75 7.89 1.79
CA VAL A 129 1.32 8.96 2.72
C VAL A 129 0.09 9.69 2.18
N VAL A 130 0.08 10.01 0.89
CA VAL A 130 -1.07 10.63 0.22
C VAL A 130 -2.32 9.72 0.31
N ARG A 131 -2.17 8.39 0.27
CA ARG A 131 -3.27 7.47 0.57
C ARG A 131 -3.77 7.56 2.00
N ALA A 132 -2.88 7.56 3.01
CA ALA A 132 -3.29 7.64 4.41
C ALA A 132 -4.15 8.88 4.69
N LEU A 133 -3.79 10.02 4.09
CA LEU A 133 -4.55 11.26 4.18
C LEU A 133 -5.95 11.16 3.55
N ARG A 134 -6.16 10.27 2.57
CA ARG A 134 -7.47 10.04 1.94
C ARG A 134 -8.40 9.21 2.81
N VAL A 135 -7.87 8.26 3.61
CA VAL A 135 -8.66 7.48 4.57
C VAL A 135 -9.33 8.43 5.57
N ILE A 136 -8.58 9.44 6.04
CA ILE A 136 -9.09 10.47 6.95
C ILE A 136 -10.23 11.30 6.32
N ARG A 137 -10.21 11.51 4.99
CA ARG A 137 -11.27 12.24 4.27
C ARG A 137 -12.48 11.39 3.86
N THR A 138 -12.35 10.08 3.85
CA THR A 138 -13.43 9.16 3.44
C THR A 138 -14.26 8.69 4.65
N MET A 139 -13.74 8.92 5.86
CA MET A 139 -14.42 8.83 7.15
C MET A 139 -15.49 9.91 7.31
#